data_AF-A0A0D3EL46-F1
#
_entry.id   AF-A0A0D3EL46-F1
#
_cell.length_a   1.000
_cell.length_b   1.000
_cell.length_c   1.000
_cell.angle_alpha   90.00
_cell.angle_beta   90.00
_cell.angle_gamma   90.00
#
_symmetry.space_group_name_H-M   'P 1'
#
loop_
_entity.id
_entity.type
_entity.pdbx_description
1 polymer ?
#
loop_
_entity_poly.entity_id
_entity_poly.type
_entity_poly.pdbx_seq_one_letter_code
_entity_poly.pdbx_strand_id
1 'polypeptide(L)'
;MRHTPICLTCEKRAEEQRRRRPASRPADPEELKKAGNEQYKKGYFEEALRLYDRALALCPDNAACRGNRAAALIGLRRIGEAVKECEEAVRIDPSYGRAHQRLASLHIRLGHIEDAQRHLSLATPQPDLLELHKLQTVEKHLGRCMDARKVGDWKSVLRESDASIAAGADCSAMLFASRAEALLRLNQLDEADLAISSASKLDYSSSCTSDNKFCGFLANAYLFYVHAQVDMALGRFDHAVSSVDKARIIDQGNVEVVTMHNNVKAVARARSLGNELFNSGKFSEACLAYGEGLKHHPVNPVLYCNRAACRFKLGQWEKSIEDCNEALKIQPNYPKALLRRAASYGKMERWAESVKDYEVLRKELPGDTELAEAYFHAQVALKSSRGEEVSNMKFGGEVEAITGMEQFQMATSLPGVSVIHFMTPLNQQCCKISPFVNTLCTRYPYINFLKVDISESPAVARAENVRTVPTFKIYKNGTRVKEMICPSLQLLEYSVRHYGI
;
A
#
# COMPACT_ATOMS: atom_id res chain seq x y z
N MET A 1 38.11 -39.52 39.80
CA MET A 1 37.21 -40.70 39.78
C MET A 1 35.76 -40.24 39.84
N ARG A 2 34.99 -40.52 38.80
CA ARG A 2 33.64 -41.13 38.82
C ARG A 2 33.12 -41.10 37.38
N HIS A 3 33.70 -41.96 36.54
CA HIS A 3 32.99 -42.45 35.37
C HIS A 3 31.82 -43.27 35.90
N THR A 4 30.61 -42.72 35.84
CA THR A 4 29.39 -43.50 35.95
C THR A 4 29.34 -44.43 34.75
N PRO A 5 29.33 -45.76 34.92
CA PRO A 5 29.20 -46.67 33.80
C PRO A 5 27.77 -46.54 33.27
N ILE A 6 27.65 -46.09 32.02
CA ILE A 6 26.40 -46.22 31.26
C ILE A 6 26.10 -47.71 31.23
N CYS A 7 25.01 -48.10 31.84
CA CYS A 7 24.63 -49.50 31.96
C CYS A 7 24.36 -50.04 30.55
N LEU A 8 25.22 -50.95 30.07
CA LEU A 8 25.09 -51.63 28.77
C LEU A 8 23.73 -52.32 28.57
N THR A 9 22.94 -52.49 29.63
CA THR A 9 21.57 -53.01 29.56
C THR A 9 20.53 -51.95 29.21
N CYS A 10 20.77 -50.66 29.51
CA CYS A 10 19.86 -49.56 29.13
C CYS A 10 19.98 -49.21 27.65
N GLU A 11 21.19 -49.21 27.08
CA GLU A 11 21.38 -49.02 25.63
C GLU A 11 20.80 -50.21 24.84
N LYS A 12 21.05 -51.45 25.29
CA LYS A 12 20.43 -52.64 24.67
C LYS A 12 18.91 -52.60 24.76
N ARG A 13 18.31 -52.15 25.87
CA ARG A 13 16.84 -51.98 25.99
C ARG A 13 16.29 -50.87 25.09
N ALA A 14 16.98 -49.75 24.95
CA ALA A 14 16.56 -48.66 24.05
C ALA A 14 16.69 -49.05 22.57
N GLU A 15 17.69 -49.85 22.23
CA GLU A 15 17.92 -50.37 20.88
C GLU A 15 16.96 -51.52 20.55
N GLU A 16 16.61 -52.34 21.53
CA GLU A 16 15.58 -53.37 21.43
C GLU A 16 14.16 -52.78 21.37
N GLN A 17 13.88 -51.66 22.05
CA GLN A 17 12.65 -50.87 21.88
C GLN A 17 12.59 -50.14 20.53
N ARG A 18 13.72 -49.71 19.95
CA ARG A 18 13.78 -49.22 18.56
C ARG A 18 13.55 -50.33 17.54
N ARG A 19 14.03 -51.56 17.80
CA ARG A 19 13.79 -52.76 16.96
C ARG A 19 12.39 -53.36 17.13
N ARG A 20 11.70 -53.09 18.25
CA ARG A 20 10.32 -53.55 18.55
C ARG A 20 9.22 -52.55 18.17
N ARG A 21 9.55 -51.41 17.55
CA ARG A 21 8.52 -50.69 16.78
C ARG A 21 8.11 -51.64 15.66
N PRO A 22 6.84 -52.08 15.57
CA PRO A 22 6.42 -52.87 14.43
C PRO A 22 6.84 -52.07 13.19
N ALA A 23 7.68 -52.65 12.34
CA ALA A 23 7.90 -52.11 11.02
C ALA A 23 6.50 -51.93 10.43
N SER A 24 6.03 -50.68 10.31
CA SER A 24 4.75 -50.41 9.70
C SER A 24 4.82 -51.10 8.35
N ARG A 25 3.90 -52.04 8.08
CA ARG A 25 3.75 -52.65 6.75
C ARG A 25 3.97 -51.55 5.71
N PRO A 26 4.76 -51.79 4.64
CA PRO A 26 4.87 -50.81 3.57
C PRO A 26 3.43 -50.44 3.19
N ALA A 27 3.06 -49.19 3.47
CA ALA A 27 1.67 -48.78 3.41
C ALA A 27 1.21 -48.95 1.96
N ASP A 28 0.14 -49.72 1.75
CA ASP A 28 -0.38 -49.96 0.40
C ASP A 28 -0.73 -48.61 -0.24
N PRO A 29 -0.22 -48.29 -1.44
CA PRO A 29 -0.57 -47.05 -2.14
C PRO A 29 -2.09 -46.83 -2.22
N GLU A 30 -2.87 -47.90 -2.34
CA GLU A 30 -4.32 -47.84 -2.42
C GLU A 30 -4.96 -47.48 -1.06
N GLU A 31 -4.43 -48.00 0.04
CA GLU A 31 -4.86 -47.64 1.40
C GLU A 31 -4.53 -46.17 1.71
N LEU A 32 -3.33 -45.71 1.34
CA LEU A 32 -2.93 -44.31 1.50
C LEU A 32 -3.83 -43.37 0.69
N LYS A 33 -4.15 -43.73 -0.56
CA LYS A 33 -5.09 -42.98 -1.40
C LYS A 33 -6.49 -42.92 -0.76
N LYS A 34 -6.99 -44.05 -0.23
CA LYS A 34 -8.30 -44.11 0.47
C LYS A 34 -8.30 -43.24 1.73
N ALA A 35 -7.27 -43.33 2.56
CA ALA A 35 -7.12 -42.48 3.73
C ALA A 35 -7.07 -40.99 3.34
N GLY A 36 -6.37 -40.64 2.25
CA GLY A 36 -6.35 -39.29 1.70
C GLY A 36 -7.75 -38.80 1.32
N ASN A 37 -8.54 -39.65 0.65
CA ASN A 37 -9.93 -39.33 0.28
C ASN A 37 -10.82 -39.10 1.51
N GLU A 38 -10.59 -39.81 2.61
CA GLU A 38 -11.33 -39.60 3.86
C GLU A 38 -10.97 -38.26 4.50
N GLN A 39 -9.69 -37.89 4.54
CA GLN A 39 -9.27 -36.58 5.03
C GLN A 39 -9.81 -35.45 4.15
N TYR A 40 -9.80 -35.64 2.83
CA TYR A 40 -10.38 -34.70 1.88
C TYR A 40 -11.87 -34.46 2.15
N LYS A 41 -12.66 -35.52 2.36
CA LYS A 41 -14.09 -35.41 2.70
C LYS A 41 -14.34 -34.68 4.01
N LYS A 42 -13.39 -34.71 4.96
CA LYS A 42 -13.44 -33.98 6.22
C LYS A 42 -13.01 -32.51 6.09
N GLY A 43 -12.55 -32.08 4.91
CA GLY A 43 -12.01 -30.73 4.69
C GLY A 43 -10.55 -30.55 5.13
N TYR A 44 -9.89 -31.62 5.57
CA TYR A 44 -8.48 -31.62 5.98
C TYR A 44 -7.58 -31.79 4.76
N PHE A 45 -7.49 -30.72 3.96
CA PHE A 45 -6.83 -30.73 2.66
C PHE A 45 -5.31 -30.91 2.74
N GLU A 46 -4.65 -30.35 3.76
CA GLU A 46 -3.20 -30.52 3.99
C GLU A 46 -2.87 -31.97 4.35
N GLU A 47 -3.64 -32.58 5.24
CA GLU A 47 -3.50 -33.99 5.62
C GLU A 47 -3.78 -34.91 4.42
N ALA A 48 -4.80 -34.61 3.63
CA ALA A 48 -5.10 -35.32 2.39
C ALA A 48 -3.91 -35.24 1.41
N LEU A 49 -3.35 -34.05 1.22
CA LEU A 49 -2.20 -33.81 0.35
C LEU A 49 -0.99 -34.67 0.76
N ARG A 50 -0.64 -34.69 2.05
CA ARG A 50 0.45 -35.53 2.58
C ARG A 50 0.23 -37.03 2.32
N LEU A 51 -1.01 -37.49 2.43
CA LEU A 51 -1.35 -38.89 2.18
C LEU A 51 -1.24 -39.23 0.68
N TYR A 52 -1.67 -38.32 -0.20
CA TYR A 52 -1.49 -38.47 -1.64
C TYR A 52 -0.02 -38.42 -2.06
N ASP A 53 0.80 -37.53 -1.48
CA ASP A 53 2.25 -37.47 -1.75
C ASP A 53 2.92 -38.81 -1.41
N ARG A 54 2.57 -39.41 -0.26
CA ARG A 54 3.07 -40.73 0.13
C ARG A 54 2.60 -41.83 -0.82
N ALA A 55 1.35 -41.78 -1.30
CA ALA A 55 0.83 -42.74 -2.26
C ALA A 55 1.57 -42.64 -3.61
N LEU A 56 1.81 -41.41 -4.10
CA LEU A 56 2.53 -41.16 -5.35
C LEU A 56 4.02 -41.47 -5.27
N ALA A 57 4.65 -41.35 -4.09
CA ALA A 57 6.02 -41.79 -3.88
C ALA A 57 6.20 -43.30 -4.08
N LEU A 58 5.14 -44.09 -3.84
CA LEU A 58 5.14 -45.53 -4.04
C LEU A 58 4.65 -45.93 -5.44
N CYS A 59 3.70 -45.18 -6.01
CA CYS A 59 3.16 -45.40 -7.35
C CYS A 59 3.01 -44.08 -8.11
N PRO A 60 4.06 -43.62 -8.82
CA PRO A 60 4.06 -42.34 -9.52
C PRO A 60 3.07 -42.24 -10.69
N ASP A 61 2.75 -43.38 -11.31
CA ASP A 61 1.91 -43.49 -12.51
C ASP A 61 0.41 -43.67 -12.19
N ASN A 62 -0.02 -43.28 -10.98
CA ASN A 62 -1.42 -43.37 -10.58
C ASN A 62 -2.19 -42.08 -10.94
N ALA A 63 -2.78 -42.03 -12.14
CA ALA A 63 -3.57 -40.89 -12.63
C ALA A 63 -4.71 -40.51 -11.67
N ALA A 64 -5.40 -41.51 -11.10
CA ALA A 64 -6.50 -41.26 -10.16
C ALA A 64 -6.03 -40.58 -8.86
N CYS A 65 -4.88 -41.00 -8.33
CA CYS A 65 -4.27 -40.38 -7.16
C CYS A 65 -3.82 -38.94 -7.44
N ARG A 66 -3.23 -38.67 -8.62
CA ARG A 66 -2.89 -37.30 -9.05
C ARG A 66 -4.11 -36.40 -9.18
N GLY A 67 -5.20 -36.91 -9.77
CA GLY A 67 -6.47 -36.16 -9.84
C GLY A 67 -7.08 -35.85 -8.46
N ASN A 68 -6.91 -36.74 -7.48
CA ASN A 68 -7.35 -36.48 -6.10
C ASN A 68 -6.42 -35.49 -5.39
N ARG A 69 -5.11 -35.56 -5.65
CA ARG A 69 -4.13 -34.59 -5.18
C ARG A 69 -4.44 -33.18 -5.69
N ALA A 70 -4.75 -33.06 -6.98
CA ALA A 70 -5.20 -31.81 -7.57
C ALA A 70 -6.47 -31.26 -6.88
N ALA A 71 -7.41 -32.13 -6.51
CA ALA A 71 -8.60 -31.73 -5.77
C ALA A 71 -8.27 -31.08 -4.42
N ALA A 72 -7.32 -31.66 -3.67
CA ALA A 72 -6.85 -31.10 -2.40
C ALA A 72 -6.15 -29.74 -2.61
N LEU A 73 -5.30 -29.63 -3.65
CA LEU A 73 -4.64 -28.37 -4.01
C LEU A 73 -5.63 -27.26 -4.39
N ILE A 74 -6.74 -27.59 -5.06
CA ILE A 74 -7.85 -26.65 -5.33
C ILE A 74 -8.45 -26.14 -4.02
N GLY A 75 -8.72 -27.04 -3.06
CA GLY A 75 -9.22 -26.67 -1.72
C GLY A 75 -8.28 -25.74 -0.95
N LEU A 76 -6.97 -25.87 -1.18
CA LEU A 76 -5.92 -25.02 -0.63
C LEU A 76 -5.65 -23.74 -1.44
N ARG A 77 -6.41 -23.48 -2.52
CA ARG A 77 -6.20 -22.36 -3.46
C ARG A 77 -4.83 -22.35 -4.15
N ARG A 78 -4.18 -23.50 -4.27
CA ARG A 78 -2.90 -23.70 -4.99
C ARG A 78 -3.19 -24.06 -6.46
N ILE A 79 -3.78 -23.12 -7.19
CA ILE A 79 -4.39 -23.35 -8.51
C ILE A 79 -3.36 -23.81 -9.55
N GLY A 80 -2.20 -23.17 -9.62
CA GLY A 80 -1.12 -23.56 -10.54
C GLY A 80 -0.66 -25.00 -10.38
N GLU A 81 -0.47 -25.44 -9.13
CA GLU A 81 -0.05 -26.81 -8.85
C GLU A 81 -1.17 -27.80 -9.16
N ALA A 82 -2.43 -27.42 -8.93
CA ALA A 82 -3.58 -28.25 -9.29
C ALA A 82 -3.68 -28.47 -10.81
N VAL A 83 -3.39 -27.44 -11.62
CA VAL A 83 -3.33 -27.57 -13.09
C VAL A 83 -2.28 -28.60 -13.49
N LYS A 84 -1.03 -28.43 -13.03
CA LYS A 84 0.08 -29.34 -13.35
C LYS A 84 -0.23 -30.80 -12.99
N GLU A 85 -0.86 -31.03 -11.83
CA GLU A 85 -1.25 -32.39 -11.43
C GLU A 85 -2.35 -32.98 -12.31
N CYS A 86 -3.30 -32.16 -12.77
CA CYS A 86 -4.32 -32.66 -13.68
C CYS A 86 -3.75 -32.89 -15.09
N GLU A 87 -2.87 -32.03 -15.59
CA GLU A 87 -2.16 -32.23 -16.85
C GLU A 87 -1.36 -33.54 -16.83
N GLU A 88 -0.64 -33.81 -15.74
CA GLU A 88 0.10 -35.04 -15.55
C GLU A 88 -0.82 -36.27 -15.42
N ALA A 89 -1.97 -36.14 -14.77
CA ALA A 89 -2.97 -37.20 -14.71
C ALA A 89 -3.52 -37.55 -16.10
N VAL A 90 -3.78 -36.55 -16.94
CA VAL A 90 -4.20 -36.72 -18.35
C VAL A 90 -3.06 -37.28 -19.21
N ARG A 91 -1.80 -36.91 -18.94
CA ARG A 91 -0.63 -37.47 -19.62
C ARG A 91 -0.50 -38.97 -19.38
N ILE A 92 -0.78 -39.43 -18.17
CA ILE A 92 -0.75 -40.84 -17.79
C ILE A 92 -1.96 -41.60 -18.34
N ASP A 93 -3.16 -41.04 -18.17
CA ASP A 93 -4.40 -41.61 -18.67
C ASP A 93 -5.21 -40.54 -19.41
N PRO A 94 -5.08 -40.46 -20.75
CA PRO A 94 -5.83 -39.52 -21.58
C PRO A 94 -7.35 -39.72 -21.54
N SER A 95 -7.83 -40.87 -21.09
CA SER A 95 -9.26 -41.16 -20.95
C SER A 95 -9.82 -40.75 -19.59
N TYR A 96 -8.99 -40.22 -18.69
CA TYR A 96 -9.38 -39.91 -17.32
C TYR A 96 -10.30 -38.68 -17.24
N GLY A 97 -11.59 -38.90 -17.47
CA GLY A 97 -12.60 -37.86 -17.57
C GLY A 97 -12.68 -36.90 -16.38
N ARG A 98 -12.44 -37.37 -15.14
CA ARG A 98 -12.42 -36.49 -13.96
C ARG A 98 -11.26 -35.49 -13.97
N ALA A 99 -10.10 -35.85 -14.54
CA ALA A 99 -8.99 -34.90 -14.68
C ALA A 99 -9.32 -33.85 -15.75
N HIS A 100 -9.93 -34.24 -16.87
CA HIS A 100 -10.44 -33.30 -17.87
C HIS A 100 -11.50 -32.34 -17.33
N GLN A 101 -12.45 -32.82 -16.53
CA GLN A 101 -13.45 -31.95 -15.86
C GLN A 101 -12.78 -30.92 -14.93
N ARG A 102 -11.76 -31.34 -14.17
CA ARG A 102 -11.01 -30.42 -13.29
C ARG A 102 -10.20 -29.41 -14.08
N LEU A 103 -9.52 -29.83 -15.15
CA LEU A 103 -8.80 -28.93 -16.05
C LEU A 103 -9.73 -27.90 -16.67
N ALA A 104 -10.88 -28.32 -17.19
CA ALA A 104 -11.88 -27.40 -17.73
C ALA A 104 -12.25 -26.30 -16.72
N SER A 105 -12.62 -26.69 -15.49
CA SER A 105 -13.00 -25.75 -14.44
C SER A 105 -11.83 -24.84 -14.02
N LEU A 106 -10.61 -25.40 -13.93
CA LEU A 106 -9.40 -24.63 -13.63
C LEU A 106 -9.06 -23.63 -14.72
N HIS A 107 -9.17 -24.01 -15.99
CA HIS A 107 -8.93 -23.13 -17.12
C HIS A 107 -9.97 -22.01 -17.23
N ILE A 108 -11.25 -22.27 -16.90
CA ILE A 108 -12.26 -21.20 -16.73
C ILE A 108 -11.80 -20.19 -15.69
N ARG A 109 -11.32 -20.65 -14.52
CA ARG A 109 -10.82 -19.79 -13.44
C ARG A 109 -9.61 -18.96 -13.82
N LEU A 110 -8.72 -19.53 -14.64
CA LEU A 110 -7.56 -18.83 -15.20
C LEU A 110 -7.91 -17.91 -16.38
N GLY A 111 -9.12 -18.03 -16.93
CA GLY A 111 -9.55 -17.30 -18.13
C GLY A 111 -9.01 -17.89 -19.45
N HIS A 112 -8.49 -19.11 -19.44
CA HIS A 112 -7.98 -19.81 -20.63
C HIS A 112 -9.14 -20.51 -21.35
N ILE A 113 -9.89 -19.75 -22.15
CA ILE A 113 -11.15 -20.19 -22.78
C ILE A 113 -10.95 -21.37 -23.73
N GLU A 114 -9.93 -21.31 -24.58
CA GLU A 114 -9.66 -22.35 -25.59
C GLU A 114 -9.29 -23.70 -24.94
N ASP A 115 -8.43 -23.68 -23.92
CA ASP A 115 -8.06 -24.88 -23.17
C ASP A 115 -9.24 -25.45 -22.37
N ALA A 116 -10.07 -24.58 -21.79
CA ALA A 116 -11.30 -24.98 -21.12
C ALA A 116 -12.27 -25.68 -22.09
N GLN A 117 -12.51 -25.09 -23.27
CA GLN A 117 -13.36 -25.68 -24.32
C GLN A 117 -12.83 -27.06 -24.75
N ARG A 118 -11.52 -27.19 -24.97
CA ARG A 118 -10.88 -28.45 -25.33
C ARG A 118 -11.13 -29.52 -24.27
N HIS A 119 -10.88 -29.22 -23.00
CA HIS A 119 -11.05 -30.20 -21.92
C HIS A 119 -12.51 -30.54 -21.62
N LEU A 120 -13.46 -29.61 -21.82
CA LEU A 120 -14.89 -29.91 -21.74
C LEU A 120 -15.32 -30.94 -22.80
N SER A 121 -14.75 -30.86 -24.02
CA SER A 121 -15.07 -31.82 -25.10
C SER A 121 -14.56 -33.25 -24.83
N LEU A 122 -13.53 -33.39 -23.99
CA LEU A 122 -12.90 -34.67 -23.62
C LEU A 122 -13.40 -35.22 -22.27
N ALA A 123 -14.18 -34.44 -21.53
CA ALA A 123 -14.68 -34.81 -20.21
C ALA A 123 -15.73 -35.93 -20.29
N THR A 124 -15.54 -36.97 -19.46
CA THR A 124 -16.53 -38.04 -19.26
C THR A 124 -16.84 -38.21 -17.75
N PRO A 125 -18.12 -38.22 -17.32
CA PRO A 125 -19.33 -37.98 -18.11
C PRO A 125 -19.39 -36.55 -18.69
N GLN A 126 -20.30 -36.33 -19.63
CA GLN A 126 -20.50 -35.05 -20.33
C GLN A 126 -20.52 -33.86 -19.35
N PRO A 127 -19.98 -32.70 -19.76
CA PRO A 127 -19.82 -31.55 -18.88
C PRO A 127 -21.16 -31.04 -18.35
N ASP A 128 -21.12 -30.55 -17.11
CA ASP A 128 -22.27 -29.91 -16.47
C ASP A 128 -22.73 -28.68 -17.28
N LEU A 129 -24.05 -28.55 -17.49
CA LEU A 129 -24.66 -27.40 -18.16
C LEU A 129 -24.27 -26.08 -17.47
N LEU A 130 -24.06 -26.12 -16.15
CA LEU A 130 -23.61 -24.96 -15.38
C LEU A 130 -22.19 -24.52 -15.76
N GLU A 131 -21.25 -25.45 -15.91
CA GLU A 131 -19.86 -25.12 -16.29
C GLU A 131 -19.80 -24.59 -17.72
N LEU A 132 -20.60 -25.13 -18.65
CA LEU A 132 -20.71 -24.62 -20.01
C LEU A 132 -21.25 -23.18 -20.03
N HIS A 133 -22.28 -22.91 -19.21
CA HIS A 133 -22.84 -21.56 -19.09
C HIS A 133 -21.84 -20.56 -18.50
N LYS A 134 -21.05 -20.96 -17.50
CA LYS A 134 -19.96 -20.14 -16.94
C LYS A 134 -18.93 -19.80 -18.02
N LEU A 135 -18.44 -20.80 -18.74
CA LEU A 135 -17.47 -20.62 -19.81
C LEU A 135 -17.96 -19.61 -20.87
N GLN A 136 -19.19 -19.77 -21.36
CA GLN A 136 -19.80 -18.86 -22.34
C GLN A 136 -19.91 -17.43 -21.80
N THR A 137 -20.24 -17.28 -20.52
CA THR A 137 -20.38 -15.97 -19.87
C THR A 137 -19.02 -15.28 -19.72
N VAL A 138 -17.99 -16.02 -19.29
CA VAL A 138 -16.61 -15.52 -19.20
C VAL A 138 -16.09 -15.14 -20.59
N GLU A 139 -16.25 -15.99 -21.60
CA GLU A 139 -15.83 -15.74 -22.98
C GLU A 139 -16.46 -14.45 -23.53
N LYS A 140 -17.76 -14.27 -23.32
CA LYS A 140 -18.51 -13.07 -23.72
C LYS A 140 -17.95 -11.80 -23.08
N HIS A 141 -17.74 -11.80 -21.76
CA HIS A 141 -17.21 -10.62 -21.06
C HIS A 141 -15.76 -10.35 -21.42
N LEU A 142 -14.94 -11.39 -21.58
CA LEU A 142 -13.55 -11.27 -22.00
C LEU A 142 -13.43 -10.66 -23.41
N GLY A 143 -14.24 -11.11 -24.37
CA GLY A 143 -14.33 -10.51 -25.70
C GLY A 143 -14.65 -9.01 -25.66
N ARG A 144 -15.70 -8.64 -24.91
CA ARG A 144 -16.11 -7.23 -24.73
C ARG A 144 -15.04 -6.39 -24.04
N CYS A 145 -14.35 -6.95 -23.06
CA CYS A 145 -13.23 -6.30 -22.38
C CYS A 145 -12.10 -5.96 -23.37
N MET A 146 -11.72 -6.93 -24.21
CA MET A 146 -10.68 -6.71 -25.22
C MET A 146 -11.09 -5.67 -26.26
N ASP A 147 -12.34 -5.70 -26.73
CA ASP A 147 -12.85 -4.73 -27.70
C ASP A 147 -12.96 -3.31 -27.11
N ALA A 148 -13.42 -3.20 -25.86
CA ALA A 148 -13.43 -1.94 -25.12
C ALA A 148 -12.01 -1.35 -24.96
N ARG A 149 -11.00 -2.19 -24.69
CA ARG A 149 -9.60 -1.76 -24.60
C ARG A 149 -9.11 -1.19 -25.94
N LYS A 150 -9.42 -1.84 -27.06
CA LYS A 150 -9.00 -1.38 -28.41
C LYS A 150 -9.50 0.02 -28.73
N VAL A 151 -10.72 0.36 -28.30
CA VAL A 151 -11.32 1.68 -28.53
C VAL A 151 -11.03 2.68 -27.41
N GLY A 152 -10.36 2.27 -26.33
CA GLY A 152 -10.03 3.11 -25.19
C GLY A 152 -11.20 3.43 -24.25
N ASP A 153 -12.27 2.62 -24.25
CA ASP A 153 -13.37 2.76 -23.28
C ASP A 153 -13.00 2.07 -21.95
N TRP A 154 -12.21 2.75 -21.15
CA TRP A 154 -11.69 2.24 -19.88
C TRP A 154 -12.78 1.92 -18.84
N LYS A 155 -13.94 2.59 -18.90
CA LYS A 155 -15.07 2.28 -18.01
C LYS A 155 -15.67 0.93 -18.35
N SER A 156 -15.84 0.64 -19.65
CA SER A 156 -16.29 -0.67 -20.09
C SER A 156 -15.24 -1.75 -19.83
N VAL A 157 -13.94 -1.48 -20.04
CA VAL A 157 -12.87 -2.44 -19.69
C VAL A 157 -12.98 -2.86 -18.23
N LEU A 158 -13.11 -1.88 -17.32
CA LEU A 158 -13.26 -2.15 -15.89
C LEU A 158 -14.50 -3.00 -15.59
N ARG A 159 -15.66 -2.61 -16.13
CA ARG A 159 -16.93 -3.33 -15.91
C ARG A 159 -16.90 -4.75 -16.44
N GLU A 160 -16.40 -4.96 -17.66
CA GLU A 160 -16.38 -6.28 -18.29
C GLU A 160 -15.30 -7.18 -17.66
N SER A 161 -14.18 -6.62 -17.20
CA SER A 161 -13.19 -7.35 -16.39
C SER A 161 -13.82 -7.88 -15.10
N ASP A 162 -14.54 -7.02 -14.37
CA ASP A 162 -15.22 -7.40 -13.12
C ASP A 162 -16.31 -8.45 -13.34
N ALA A 163 -17.09 -8.30 -14.42
CA ALA A 163 -18.11 -9.27 -14.78
C ALA A 163 -17.52 -10.63 -15.15
N SER A 164 -16.38 -10.66 -15.84
CA SER A 164 -15.65 -11.89 -16.17
C SER A 164 -15.10 -12.60 -14.92
N ILE A 165 -14.52 -11.83 -14.00
CA ILE A 165 -14.05 -12.33 -12.69
C ILE A 165 -15.22 -12.91 -11.89
N ALA A 166 -16.35 -12.20 -11.81
CA ALA A 166 -17.55 -12.64 -11.10
C ALA A 166 -18.21 -13.88 -11.75
N ALA A 167 -18.11 -14.01 -13.08
CA ALA A 167 -18.64 -15.16 -13.82
C ALA A 167 -17.83 -16.45 -13.62
N GLY A 168 -16.59 -16.34 -13.14
CA GLY A 168 -15.79 -17.51 -12.75
C GLY A 168 -14.29 -17.38 -13.01
N ALA A 169 -13.80 -16.35 -13.72
CA ALA A 169 -12.38 -16.17 -14.03
C ALA A 169 -11.58 -15.49 -12.89
N ASP A 170 -11.80 -15.94 -11.65
CA ASP A 170 -11.31 -15.31 -10.42
C ASP A 170 -9.80 -15.47 -10.17
N CYS A 171 -9.11 -16.27 -10.97
CA CYS A 171 -7.67 -16.50 -10.88
C CYS A 171 -6.91 -16.01 -12.14
N SER A 172 -7.56 -15.24 -13.01
CA SER A 172 -6.93 -14.75 -14.23
C SER A 172 -6.07 -13.50 -13.97
N ALA A 173 -4.76 -13.67 -13.87
CA ALA A 173 -3.82 -12.56 -13.69
C ALA A 173 -3.96 -11.48 -14.78
N MET A 174 -4.31 -11.88 -16.01
CA MET A 174 -4.51 -10.98 -17.15
C MET A 174 -5.74 -10.08 -16.99
N LEU A 175 -6.84 -10.59 -16.43
CA LEU A 175 -8.03 -9.77 -16.13
C LEU A 175 -7.75 -8.78 -15.00
N PHE A 176 -7.00 -9.19 -13.96
CA PHE A 176 -6.57 -8.25 -12.91
C PHE A 176 -5.62 -7.17 -13.46
N ALA A 177 -4.72 -7.51 -14.37
CA ALA A 177 -3.91 -6.53 -15.09
C ALA A 177 -4.77 -5.59 -15.95
N SER A 178 -5.79 -6.10 -16.65
CA SER A 178 -6.69 -5.27 -17.45
C SER A 178 -7.51 -4.31 -16.59
N ARG A 179 -8.00 -4.79 -15.45
CA ARG A 179 -8.62 -3.96 -14.41
C ARG A 179 -7.66 -2.86 -13.93
N ALA A 180 -6.39 -3.19 -13.64
CA ALA A 180 -5.39 -2.22 -13.20
C ALA A 180 -5.10 -1.15 -14.28
N GLU A 181 -4.97 -1.54 -15.55
CA GLU A 181 -4.78 -0.60 -16.67
C GLU A 181 -5.97 0.36 -16.79
N ALA A 182 -7.20 -0.16 -16.69
CA ALA A 182 -8.41 0.66 -16.74
C ALA A 182 -8.49 1.66 -15.57
N LEU A 183 -8.24 1.21 -14.35
CA LEU A 183 -8.22 2.06 -13.15
C LEU A 183 -7.16 3.16 -13.26
N LEU A 184 -5.96 2.83 -13.74
CA LEU A 184 -4.90 3.80 -14.00
C LEU A 184 -5.36 4.88 -14.99
N ARG A 185 -6.02 4.49 -16.09
CA ARG A 185 -6.54 5.43 -17.09
C ARG A 185 -7.72 6.27 -16.61
N LEU A 186 -8.44 5.79 -15.59
CA LEU A 186 -9.51 6.51 -14.89
C LEU A 186 -8.99 7.37 -13.73
N ASN A 187 -7.68 7.51 -13.57
CA ASN A 187 -7.00 8.27 -12.51
C ASN A 187 -7.28 7.74 -11.09
N GLN A 188 -7.52 6.43 -10.97
CA GLN A 188 -7.71 5.70 -9.70
C GLN A 188 -6.44 4.90 -9.38
N LEU A 189 -5.40 5.62 -8.99
CA LEU A 189 -4.04 5.08 -8.91
C LEU A 189 -3.86 4.05 -7.78
N ASP A 190 -4.48 4.29 -6.62
CA ASP A 190 -4.39 3.40 -5.46
C ASP A 190 -5.09 2.07 -5.75
N GLU A 191 -6.27 2.12 -6.36
CA GLU A 191 -6.98 0.91 -6.78
C GLU A 191 -6.25 0.16 -7.90
N ALA A 192 -5.59 0.88 -8.82
CA ALA A 192 -4.76 0.26 -9.85
C ALA A 192 -3.57 -0.51 -9.25
N ASP A 193 -2.90 0.04 -8.23
CA ASP A 193 -1.79 -0.60 -7.52
C ASP A 193 -2.23 -1.86 -6.77
N LEU A 194 -3.40 -1.80 -6.13
CA LEU A 194 -4.00 -2.96 -5.46
C LEU A 194 -4.37 -4.07 -6.46
N ALA A 195 -4.95 -3.70 -7.61
CA ALA A 195 -5.32 -4.64 -8.65
C ALA A 195 -4.10 -5.34 -9.26
N ILE A 196 -3.03 -4.60 -9.57
CA ILE A 196 -1.81 -5.18 -10.15
C ILE A 196 -1.06 -6.04 -9.14
N SER A 197 -1.03 -5.64 -7.86
CA SER A 197 -0.45 -6.45 -6.78
C SER A 197 -1.21 -7.77 -6.57
N SER A 198 -2.53 -7.76 -6.81
CA SER A 198 -3.34 -8.97 -6.77
C SER A 198 -3.04 -9.88 -7.95
N ALA A 199 -2.84 -9.31 -9.15
CA ALA A 199 -2.43 -10.05 -10.34
C ALA A 199 -1.11 -10.81 -10.13
N SER A 200 -0.09 -10.18 -9.52
CA SER A 200 1.21 -10.83 -9.28
C SER A 200 1.13 -12.03 -8.33
N LYS A 201 0.20 -12.01 -7.37
CA LYS A 201 -0.02 -13.15 -6.45
C LYS A 201 -0.66 -14.35 -7.14
N LEU A 202 -1.35 -14.10 -8.25
CA LEU A 202 -2.02 -15.10 -9.08
C LEU A 202 -1.12 -15.59 -10.22
N ASP A 203 0.12 -15.11 -10.34
CA ASP A 203 1.09 -15.61 -11.32
C ASP A 203 1.58 -17.00 -10.89
N TYR A 204 0.69 -17.96 -11.05
CA TYR A 204 0.94 -19.37 -10.91
C TYR A 204 1.76 -19.78 -12.12
N SER A 205 3.08 -19.93 -11.96
CA SER A 205 3.93 -20.35 -13.07
C SER A 205 3.50 -21.73 -13.58
N SER A 206 2.68 -21.76 -14.62
CA SER A 206 2.41 -22.95 -15.42
C SER A 206 3.15 -22.79 -16.74
N SER A 207 4.13 -23.65 -16.91
CA SER A 207 4.66 -24.07 -18.19
C SER A 207 3.51 -24.58 -19.07
N CYS A 208 2.87 -23.72 -19.85
CA CYS A 208 1.95 -24.16 -20.89
C CYS A 208 2.31 -23.40 -22.18
N THR A 209 2.79 -24.21 -23.11
CA THR A 209 3.08 -23.93 -24.50
C THR A 209 1.78 -23.64 -25.25
N SER A 210 1.49 -22.38 -25.50
CA SER A 210 0.63 -21.96 -26.62
C SER A 210 0.80 -20.45 -26.82
N ASP A 211 0.62 -20.01 -28.05
CA ASP A 211 0.54 -18.61 -28.47
C ASP A 211 -0.70 -17.90 -27.86
N ASN A 212 -0.93 -18.01 -26.55
CA ASN A 212 -2.05 -17.39 -25.86
C ASN A 212 -1.84 -15.88 -25.89
N LYS A 213 -2.55 -15.23 -26.80
CA LYS A 213 -2.56 -13.78 -26.94
C LYS A 213 -3.68 -13.19 -26.10
N PHE A 214 -3.35 -12.23 -25.25
CA PHE A 214 -4.34 -11.41 -24.54
C PHE A 214 -4.16 -9.95 -24.97
N CYS A 215 -5.23 -9.31 -25.47
CA CYS A 215 -5.15 -7.96 -26.03
C CYS A 215 -4.04 -7.76 -27.08
N GLY A 216 -3.63 -8.82 -27.79
CA GLY A 216 -2.54 -8.79 -28.77
C GLY A 216 -1.12 -8.96 -28.20
N PHE A 217 -0.97 -9.17 -26.89
CA PHE A 217 0.30 -9.45 -26.22
C PHE A 217 0.49 -10.94 -26.05
N LEU A 218 1.73 -11.42 -26.19
CA LEU A 218 2.10 -12.81 -25.95
C LEU A 218 2.25 -13.12 -24.45
N ALA A 219 1.63 -14.21 -24.00
CA ALA A 219 1.82 -14.75 -22.64
C ALA A 219 1.68 -13.67 -21.54
N ASN A 220 2.57 -13.68 -20.54
CA ASN A 220 2.56 -12.73 -19.42
C ASN A 220 3.12 -11.33 -19.77
N ALA A 221 3.42 -11.03 -21.05
CA ALA A 221 3.98 -9.73 -21.42
C ALA A 221 3.04 -8.56 -21.08
N TYR A 222 1.72 -8.75 -21.22
CA TYR A 222 0.73 -7.74 -20.84
C TYR A 222 0.74 -7.43 -19.35
N LEU A 223 0.85 -8.45 -18.49
CA LEU A 223 0.95 -8.26 -17.03
C LEU A 223 2.13 -7.35 -16.68
N PHE A 224 3.31 -7.64 -17.23
CA PHE A 224 4.51 -6.85 -17.01
C PHE A 224 4.43 -5.44 -17.63
N TYR A 225 3.78 -5.32 -18.78
CA TYR A 225 3.49 -4.04 -19.43
C TYR A 225 2.64 -3.14 -18.53
N VAL A 226 1.55 -3.66 -17.96
CA VAL A 226 0.70 -2.89 -17.04
C VAL A 226 1.43 -2.58 -15.74
N HIS A 227 2.21 -3.52 -15.18
CA HIS A 227 3.08 -3.24 -14.04
C HIS A 227 3.98 -2.03 -14.28
N ALA A 228 4.64 -1.98 -15.44
CA ALA A 228 5.51 -0.86 -15.78
C ALA A 228 4.76 0.47 -15.84
N GLN A 229 3.51 0.49 -16.32
CA GLN A 229 2.69 1.70 -16.33
C GLN A 229 2.34 2.18 -14.93
N VAL A 230 1.86 1.27 -14.07
CA VAL A 230 1.44 1.58 -12.71
C VAL A 230 2.63 2.05 -11.88
N ASP A 231 3.75 1.32 -11.94
CA ASP A 231 4.99 1.68 -11.25
C ASP A 231 5.53 3.04 -11.75
N MET A 232 5.44 3.34 -13.05
CA MET A 232 5.84 4.64 -13.59
C MET A 232 4.98 5.78 -13.05
N ALA A 233 3.66 5.59 -12.97
CA ALA A 233 2.73 6.58 -12.43
C ALA A 233 2.97 6.84 -10.93
N LEU A 234 3.33 5.80 -10.18
CA LEU A 234 3.69 5.88 -8.75
C LEU A 234 5.11 6.39 -8.50
N GLY A 235 5.90 6.60 -9.56
CA GLY A 235 7.30 7.04 -9.43
C GLY A 235 8.26 5.95 -8.95
N ARG A 236 7.91 4.66 -9.09
CA ARG A 236 8.77 3.49 -8.81
C ARG A 236 9.58 3.13 -10.06
N PHE A 237 10.43 4.05 -10.52
CA PHE A 237 11.12 3.95 -11.83
C PHE A 237 11.93 2.66 -12.02
N ASP A 238 12.63 2.19 -10.98
CA ASP A 238 13.48 0.98 -11.09
C ASP A 238 12.62 -0.28 -11.26
N HIS A 239 11.48 -0.36 -10.56
CA HIS A 239 10.49 -1.41 -10.74
C HIS A 239 9.86 -1.35 -12.13
N ALA A 240 9.51 -0.15 -12.61
CA ALA A 240 8.96 0.04 -13.95
C ALA A 240 9.94 -0.44 -15.05
N VAL A 241 11.23 -0.12 -14.92
CA VAL A 241 12.28 -0.59 -15.84
C VAL A 241 12.41 -2.12 -15.79
N SER A 242 12.43 -2.72 -14.59
CA SER A 242 12.50 -4.17 -14.45
C SER A 242 11.31 -4.88 -15.09
N SER A 243 10.10 -4.36 -14.87
CA SER A 243 8.86 -4.91 -15.43
C SER A 243 8.84 -4.78 -16.95
N VAL A 244 9.17 -3.62 -17.52
CA VAL A 244 9.15 -3.45 -18.97
C VAL A 244 10.25 -4.27 -19.68
N ASP A 245 11.38 -4.53 -19.01
CA ASP A 245 12.42 -5.42 -19.53
C ASP A 245 11.93 -6.87 -19.61
N LYS A 246 11.17 -7.35 -18.61
CA LYS A 246 10.52 -8.67 -18.68
C LYS A 246 9.49 -8.75 -19.80
N ALA A 247 8.65 -7.72 -19.93
CA ALA A 247 7.69 -7.64 -21.04
C ALA A 247 8.40 -7.72 -22.40
N ARG A 248 9.54 -7.01 -22.54
CA ARG A 248 10.35 -6.96 -23.75
C ARG A 248 10.98 -8.31 -24.12
N ILE A 249 11.41 -9.08 -23.12
CA ILE A 249 11.98 -10.44 -23.32
C ILE A 249 10.90 -11.39 -23.84
N ILE A 250 9.67 -11.30 -23.30
CA ILE A 250 8.57 -12.19 -23.65
C ILE A 250 7.98 -11.82 -25.02
N ASP A 251 7.74 -10.54 -25.27
CA ASP A 251 7.08 -10.05 -26.48
C ASP A 251 7.90 -8.96 -27.17
N GLN A 252 8.96 -9.40 -27.85
CA GLN A 252 9.87 -8.52 -28.57
C GLN A 252 9.27 -7.93 -29.87
N GLY A 253 8.18 -8.50 -30.37
CA GLY A 253 7.53 -8.07 -31.62
C GLY A 253 6.44 -7.02 -31.40
N ASN A 254 5.88 -6.93 -30.19
CA ASN A 254 4.76 -6.03 -29.91
C ASN A 254 5.19 -4.55 -29.85
N VAL A 255 4.56 -3.72 -30.69
CA VAL A 255 4.86 -2.29 -30.83
C VAL A 255 4.57 -1.49 -29.56
N GLU A 256 3.52 -1.83 -28.80
CA GLU A 256 3.21 -1.18 -27.53
C GLU A 256 4.34 -1.43 -26.53
N VAL A 257 4.82 -2.68 -26.42
CA VAL A 257 5.92 -3.06 -25.53
C VAL A 257 7.23 -2.35 -25.92
N VAL A 258 7.58 -2.33 -27.22
CA VAL A 258 8.77 -1.61 -27.73
C VAL A 258 8.73 -0.14 -27.31
N THR A 259 7.60 0.51 -27.60
CA THR A 259 7.43 1.96 -27.38
C THR A 259 7.50 2.27 -25.89
N MET A 260 6.81 1.48 -25.06
CA MET A 260 6.86 1.63 -23.61
C MET A 260 8.26 1.43 -23.05
N HIS A 261 8.97 0.37 -23.47
CA HIS A 261 10.32 0.08 -23.02
C HIS A 261 11.27 1.27 -23.26
N ASN A 262 11.20 1.86 -24.46
CA ASN A 262 12.02 3.01 -24.81
C ASN A 262 11.67 4.25 -23.97
N ASN A 263 10.38 4.55 -23.81
CA ASN A 263 9.91 5.69 -23.03
C ASN A 263 10.25 5.53 -21.54
N VAL A 264 9.95 4.37 -20.94
CA VAL A 264 10.23 4.08 -19.52
C VAL A 264 11.72 4.23 -19.22
N LYS A 265 12.59 3.67 -20.07
CA LYS A 265 14.04 3.79 -19.89
C LYS A 265 14.54 5.22 -20.10
N ALA A 266 13.99 5.95 -21.08
CA ALA A 266 14.37 7.36 -21.28
C ALA A 266 13.99 8.22 -20.07
N VAL A 267 12.78 8.06 -19.55
CA VAL A 267 12.28 8.73 -18.35
C VAL A 267 13.14 8.40 -17.13
N ALA A 268 13.43 7.11 -16.91
CA ALA A 268 14.24 6.67 -15.77
C ALA A 268 15.67 7.25 -15.84
N ARG A 269 16.32 7.24 -17.01
CA ARG A 269 17.65 7.86 -17.21
C ARG A 269 17.61 9.36 -16.97
N ALA A 270 16.63 10.05 -17.54
CA ALA A 270 16.44 11.49 -17.38
C ALA A 270 16.27 11.88 -15.90
N ARG A 271 15.49 11.09 -15.15
CA ARG A 271 15.33 11.27 -13.70
C ARG A 271 16.64 11.07 -12.94
N SER A 272 17.35 9.98 -13.19
CA SER A 272 18.60 9.67 -12.48
C SER A 272 19.66 10.74 -12.74
N LEU A 273 19.83 11.15 -14.00
CA LEU A 273 20.73 12.23 -14.38
C LEU A 273 20.32 13.56 -13.74
N GLY A 274 19.02 13.91 -13.77
CA GLY A 274 18.51 15.11 -13.12
C GLY A 274 18.75 15.12 -11.62
N ASN A 275 18.62 13.98 -10.94
CA ASN A 275 18.90 13.85 -9.50
C ASN A 275 20.40 14.07 -9.21
N GLU A 276 21.28 13.46 -10.00
CA GLU A 276 22.73 13.60 -9.87
C GLU A 276 23.17 15.08 -10.06
N LEU A 277 22.66 15.73 -11.10
CA LEU A 277 22.92 17.15 -11.37
C LEU A 277 22.37 18.05 -10.27
N PHE A 278 21.18 17.74 -9.74
CA PHE A 278 20.58 18.48 -8.63
C PHE A 278 21.43 18.38 -7.37
N ASN A 279 21.89 17.18 -7.03
CA ASN A 279 22.78 16.94 -5.88
C ASN A 279 24.15 17.63 -6.06
N SER A 280 24.60 17.77 -7.31
CA SER A 280 25.81 18.51 -7.67
C SER A 280 25.63 20.04 -7.71
N GLY A 281 24.45 20.55 -7.36
CA GLY A 281 24.12 21.99 -7.39
C GLY A 281 23.90 22.58 -8.79
N LYS A 282 23.95 21.76 -9.84
CA LYS A 282 23.77 22.18 -11.23
C LYS A 282 22.28 22.25 -11.60
N PHE A 283 21.56 23.15 -10.95
CA PHE A 283 20.09 23.20 -11.02
C PHE A 283 19.54 23.50 -12.44
N SER A 284 20.25 24.27 -13.25
CA SER A 284 19.85 24.56 -14.64
C SER A 284 19.90 23.30 -15.51
N GLU A 285 21.02 22.56 -15.46
CA GLU A 285 21.20 21.30 -16.19
C GLU A 285 20.22 20.24 -15.69
N ALA A 286 19.99 20.15 -14.37
CA ALA A 286 19.00 19.25 -13.80
C ALA A 286 17.58 19.54 -14.31
N CYS A 287 17.19 20.82 -14.41
CA CYS A 287 15.92 21.26 -14.96
C CYS A 287 15.72 20.78 -16.41
N LEU A 288 16.77 20.88 -17.23
CA LEU A 288 16.77 20.38 -18.61
C LEU A 288 16.64 18.86 -18.65
N ALA A 289 17.39 18.12 -17.83
CA ALA A 289 17.33 16.66 -17.77
C ALA A 289 15.92 16.16 -17.43
N TYR A 290 15.27 16.72 -16.40
CA TYR A 290 13.87 16.39 -16.10
C TYR A 290 12.91 16.79 -17.22
N GLY A 291 13.18 17.92 -17.90
CA GLY A 291 12.44 18.34 -19.08
C GLY A 291 12.50 17.35 -20.24
N GLU A 292 13.67 16.75 -20.50
CA GLU A 292 13.81 15.68 -21.50
C GLU A 292 12.99 14.44 -21.12
N GLY A 293 12.99 14.05 -19.84
CA GLY A 293 12.14 12.95 -19.36
C GLY A 293 10.66 13.21 -19.60
N LEU A 294 10.19 14.45 -19.39
CA LEU A 294 8.80 14.84 -19.64
C LEU A 294 8.41 14.81 -21.13
N LYS A 295 9.35 14.88 -22.08
CA LYS A 295 9.03 14.66 -23.50
C LYS A 295 8.58 13.23 -23.79
N HIS A 296 9.11 12.26 -23.03
CA HIS A 296 8.77 10.85 -23.18
C HIS A 296 7.56 10.42 -22.33
N HIS A 297 7.29 11.15 -21.24
CA HIS A 297 6.10 10.92 -20.40
C HIS A 297 5.56 12.25 -19.85
N PRO A 298 4.74 12.97 -20.65
CA PRO A 298 4.22 14.29 -20.28
C PRO A 298 3.33 14.29 -19.04
N VAL A 299 2.80 13.13 -18.64
CA VAL A 299 1.92 12.99 -17.46
C VAL A 299 2.66 12.41 -16.26
N ASN A 300 3.91 12.84 -16.00
CA ASN A 300 4.69 12.38 -14.85
C ASN A 300 4.73 13.41 -13.70
N PRO A 301 3.97 13.22 -12.60
CA PRO A 301 3.94 14.20 -11.51
C PRO A 301 5.29 14.31 -10.77
N VAL A 302 6.07 13.23 -10.72
CA VAL A 302 7.37 13.19 -10.04
C VAL A 302 8.39 14.05 -10.78
N LEU A 303 8.48 13.93 -12.11
CA LEU A 303 9.40 14.76 -12.91
C LEU A 303 9.04 16.24 -12.86
N TYR A 304 7.75 16.59 -12.92
CA TYR A 304 7.31 17.97 -12.71
C TYR A 304 7.73 18.49 -11.34
N CYS A 305 7.50 17.72 -10.28
CA CYS A 305 7.88 18.10 -8.93
C CYS A 305 9.41 18.25 -8.76
N ASN A 306 10.20 17.40 -9.40
CA ASN A 306 11.66 17.50 -9.38
C ASN A 306 12.17 18.70 -10.19
N ARG A 307 11.54 19.01 -11.33
CA ARG A 307 11.85 20.21 -12.12
C ARG A 307 11.45 21.49 -11.38
N ALA A 308 10.30 21.48 -10.68
CA ALA A 308 9.88 22.56 -9.80
C ALA A 308 10.90 22.83 -8.68
N ALA A 309 11.53 21.78 -8.15
CA ALA A 309 12.63 21.89 -7.19
C ALA A 309 13.81 22.69 -7.73
N CYS A 310 14.21 22.38 -8.97
CA CYS A 310 15.31 23.06 -9.65
C CYS A 310 14.97 24.54 -9.87
N ARG A 311 13.76 24.81 -10.40
CA ARG A 311 13.28 26.17 -10.65
C ARG A 311 13.20 27.00 -9.38
N PHE A 312 12.77 26.40 -8.26
CA PHE A 312 12.78 27.06 -6.95
C PHE A 312 14.19 27.46 -6.53
N LYS A 313 15.17 26.56 -6.65
CA LYS A 313 16.58 26.83 -6.33
C LYS A 313 17.21 27.89 -7.25
N LEU A 314 16.73 28.00 -8.48
CA LEU A 314 17.13 29.04 -9.45
C LEU A 314 16.43 30.39 -9.24
N GLY A 315 15.55 30.53 -8.25
CA GLY A 315 14.77 31.76 -8.03
C GLY A 315 13.61 31.95 -9.01
N GLN A 316 13.29 30.95 -9.83
CA GLN A 316 12.21 30.99 -10.82
C GLN A 316 10.90 30.48 -10.19
N TRP A 317 10.37 31.21 -9.21
CA TRP A 317 9.27 30.75 -8.36
C TRP A 317 7.95 30.58 -9.11
N GLU A 318 7.64 31.47 -10.07
CA GLU A 318 6.46 31.38 -10.93
C GLU A 318 6.48 30.09 -11.75
N LYS A 319 7.61 29.80 -12.41
CA LYS A 319 7.80 28.57 -13.18
C LYS A 319 7.79 27.33 -12.28
N SER A 320 8.22 27.45 -11.03
CA SER A 320 8.11 26.36 -10.04
C SER A 320 6.65 26.07 -9.70
N ILE A 321 5.83 27.11 -9.53
CA ILE A 321 4.38 27.00 -9.29
C ILE A 321 3.69 26.36 -10.50
N GLU A 322 4.04 26.75 -11.73
CA GLU A 322 3.51 26.15 -12.96
C GLU A 322 3.77 24.63 -13.00
N ASP A 323 5.00 24.20 -12.75
CA ASP A 323 5.32 22.76 -12.70
C ASP A 323 4.58 22.04 -11.58
N CYS A 324 4.43 22.66 -10.40
CA CYS A 324 3.63 22.08 -9.33
C CYS A 324 2.15 21.98 -9.71
N ASN A 325 1.61 22.96 -10.43
CA ASN A 325 0.23 22.91 -10.92
C ASN A 325 0.03 21.76 -11.91
N GLU A 326 0.98 21.53 -12.83
CA GLU A 326 0.91 20.37 -13.72
C GLU A 326 0.98 19.04 -12.94
N ALA A 327 1.85 18.94 -11.94
CA ALA A 327 1.91 17.76 -11.08
C ALA A 327 0.57 17.52 -10.34
N LEU A 328 -0.06 18.57 -9.83
CA LEU A 328 -1.32 18.50 -9.08
C LEU A 328 -2.56 18.32 -9.98
N LYS A 329 -2.50 18.71 -11.26
CA LYS A 329 -3.54 18.33 -12.24
C LYS A 329 -3.58 16.82 -12.44
N ILE A 330 -2.42 16.16 -12.38
CA ILE A 330 -2.29 14.70 -12.53
C ILE A 330 -2.65 14.01 -11.21
N GLN A 331 -2.02 14.43 -10.11
CA GLN A 331 -2.23 13.87 -8.78
C GLN A 331 -2.60 14.99 -7.77
N PRO A 332 -3.90 15.26 -7.56
CA PRO A 332 -4.39 16.40 -6.76
C PRO A 332 -3.84 16.51 -5.34
N ASN A 333 -3.60 15.38 -4.69
CA ASN A 333 -3.13 15.33 -3.30
C ASN A 333 -1.63 14.98 -3.20
N TYR A 334 -0.82 15.28 -4.22
CA TYR A 334 0.60 14.92 -4.20
C TYR A 334 1.39 15.79 -3.19
N PRO A 335 1.85 15.25 -2.03
CA PRO A 335 2.32 16.09 -0.94
C PRO A 335 3.58 16.88 -1.30
N LYS A 336 4.49 16.28 -2.07
CA LYS A 336 5.73 16.94 -2.49
C LYS A 336 5.47 18.14 -3.41
N ALA A 337 4.45 18.07 -4.27
CA ALA A 337 4.09 19.19 -5.15
C ALA A 337 3.38 20.31 -4.38
N LEU A 338 2.45 19.98 -3.47
CA LEU A 338 1.82 20.97 -2.58
C LEU A 338 2.86 21.70 -1.72
N LEU A 339 3.80 20.97 -1.11
CA LEU A 339 4.83 21.56 -0.25
C LEU A 339 5.71 22.54 -1.02
N ARG A 340 6.13 22.15 -2.23
CA ARG A 340 6.94 23.01 -3.11
C ARG A 340 6.16 24.22 -3.60
N ARG A 341 4.88 24.06 -3.96
CA ARG A 341 4.04 25.17 -4.41
C ARG A 341 3.79 26.16 -3.28
N ALA A 342 3.52 25.68 -2.07
CA ALA A 342 3.39 26.51 -0.87
C ALA A 342 4.67 27.31 -0.57
N ALA A 343 5.83 26.66 -0.66
CA ALA A 343 7.13 27.32 -0.49
C ALA A 343 7.40 28.39 -1.57
N SER A 344 7.08 28.09 -2.83
CA SER A 344 7.20 29.05 -3.94
C SER A 344 6.26 30.24 -3.77
N TYR A 345 5.01 30.03 -3.34
CA TYR A 345 4.09 31.11 -3.00
C TYR A 345 4.62 32.00 -1.88
N GLY A 346 5.22 31.40 -0.84
CA GLY A 346 5.85 32.17 0.24
C GLY A 346 7.01 33.05 -0.24
N LYS A 347 7.83 32.57 -1.20
CA LYS A 347 8.88 33.40 -1.82
C LYS A 347 8.34 34.56 -2.66
N MET A 348 7.12 34.44 -3.17
CA MET A 348 6.41 35.48 -3.89
C MET A 348 5.52 36.36 -2.99
N GLU A 349 5.56 36.16 -1.67
CA GLU A 349 4.68 36.83 -0.71
C GLU A 349 3.17 36.61 -0.96
N ARG A 350 2.83 35.54 -1.70
CA ARG A 350 1.46 35.09 -1.95
C ARG A 350 0.99 34.20 -0.80
N TRP A 351 0.96 34.79 0.39
CA TRP A 351 0.76 34.05 1.64
C TRP A 351 -0.61 33.37 1.74
N ALA A 352 -1.65 33.96 1.13
CA ALA A 352 -2.99 33.39 1.15
C ALA A 352 -3.06 32.04 0.42
N GLU A 353 -2.42 31.92 -0.75
CA GLU A 353 -2.32 30.66 -1.49
C GLU A 353 -1.38 29.67 -0.82
N SER A 354 -0.27 30.14 -0.23
CA SER A 354 0.66 29.30 0.54
C SER A 354 -0.05 28.60 1.72
N VAL A 355 -0.81 29.37 2.50
CA VAL A 355 -1.61 28.86 3.64
C VAL A 355 -2.61 27.80 3.20
N LYS A 356 -3.29 27.98 2.05
CA LYS A 356 -4.25 26.98 1.52
C LYS A 356 -3.58 25.64 1.22
N ASP A 357 -2.41 25.65 0.59
CA ASP A 357 -1.68 24.40 0.28
C ASP A 357 -1.22 23.69 1.56
N TYR A 358 -0.73 24.45 2.55
CA TYR A 358 -0.36 23.90 3.85
C TYR A 358 -1.56 23.35 4.64
N GLU A 359 -2.75 23.94 4.53
CA GLU A 359 -3.98 23.40 5.14
C GLU A 359 -4.34 22.02 4.60
N VAL A 360 -4.21 21.82 3.28
CA VAL A 360 -4.42 20.51 2.66
C VAL A 360 -3.38 19.52 3.19
N LEU A 361 -2.10 19.90 3.20
CA LEU A 361 -1.02 19.06 3.72
C LEU A 361 -1.21 18.68 5.19
N ARG A 362 -1.67 19.60 6.05
CA ARG A 362 -1.89 19.34 7.48
C ARG A 362 -3.02 18.35 7.73
N LYS A 363 -3.99 18.24 6.82
CA LYS A 363 -5.04 17.21 6.90
C LYS A 363 -4.48 15.82 6.58
N GLU A 364 -3.61 15.73 5.58
CA GLU A 364 -2.99 14.47 5.15
C GLU A 364 -1.87 14.01 6.12
N LEU A 365 -1.10 14.95 6.68
CA LEU A 365 0.07 14.72 7.52
C LEU A 365 -0.02 15.50 8.85
N PRO A 366 -0.93 15.14 9.77
CA PRO A 366 -1.18 15.91 10.99
C PRO A 366 -0.01 15.88 12.00
N GLY A 367 0.87 14.89 11.90
CA GLY A 367 2.00 14.68 12.83
C GLY A 367 3.34 15.28 12.38
N ASP A 368 3.40 15.92 11.21
CA ASP A 368 4.64 16.50 10.71
C ASP A 368 4.88 17.89 11.34
N THR A 369 5.90 17.99 12.19
CA THR A 369 6.29 19.21 12.91
C THR A 369 6.88 20.26 11.98
N GLU A 370 7.73 19.88 11.03
CA GLU A 370 8.34 20.83 10.07
C GLU A 370 7.26 21.46 9.20
N LEU A 371 6.27 20.67 8.78
CA LEU A 371 5.10 21.16 8.07
C LEU A 371 4.28 22.13 8.92
N ALA A 372 4.12 21.84 10.22
CA ALA A 372 3.39 22.71 11.13
C ALA A 372 4.10 24.04 11.34
N GLU A 373 5.43 24.03 11.46
CA GLU A 373 6.28 25.22 11.54
C GLU A 373 6.14 26.07 10.28
N ALA A 374 6.30 25.46 9.10
CA ALA A 374 6.18 26.15 7.83
C ALA A 374 4.77 26.76 7.63
N TYR A 375 3.72 26.04 8.03
CA TYR A 375 2.35 26.54 8.01
C TYR A 375 2.17 27.75 8.92
N PHE A 376 2.66 27.66 10.16
CA PHE A 376 2.58 28.76 11.12
C PHE A 376 3.29 30.00 10.60
N HIS A 377 4.51 29.85 10.07
CA HIS A 377 5.23 30.97 9.45
C HIS A 377 4.45 31.61 8.30
N ALA A 378 3.81 30.82 7.44
CA ALA A 378 2.97 31.33 6.36
C ALA A 378 1.74 32.09 6.89
N GLN A 379 1.11 31.60 7.98
CA GLN A 379 -0.02 32.30 8.62
C GLN A 379 0.40 33.64 9.24
N VAL A 380 1.52 33.65 9.97
CA VAL A 380 2.11 34.84 10.58
C VAL A 380 2.42 35.88 9.49
N ALA A 381 3.04 35.45 8.39
CA ALA A 381 3.35 36.33 7.26
C ALA A 381 2.08 36.84 6.56
N LEU A 382 1.03 36.01 6.43
CA LEU A 382 -0.27 36.44 5.90
C LEU A 382 -0.90 37.55 6.76
N LYS A 383 -0.92 37.37 8.08
CA LYS A 383 -1.43 38.39 9.02
C LYS A 383 -0.63 39.69 8.91
N SER A 384 0.70 39.57 8.87
CA SER A 384 1.60 40.72 8.68
C SER A 384 1.29 41.47 7.39
N SER A 385 1.11 40.74 6.27
CA SER A 385 0.79 41.35 4.97
C SER A 385 -0.56 42.08 4.93
N ARG A 386 -1.48 41.77 5.86
CA ARG A 386 -2.77 42.45 6.03
C ARG A 386 -2.71 43.65 6.99
N GLY A 387 -1.55 43.94 7.57
CA GLY A 387 -1.40 44.98 8.59
C GLY A 387 -1.99 44.59 9.95
N GLU A 388 -2.24 43.30 10.18
CA GLU A 388 -2.67 42.79 11.49
C GLU A 388 -1.45 42.76 12.44
N GLU A 389 -1.67 42.96 13.73
CA GLU A 389 -0.59 42.96 14.72
C GLU A 389 -0.05 41.52 14.93
N VAL A 390 1.22 41.32 14.60
CA VAL A 390 1.91 40.01 14.67
C VAL A 390 2.94 39.95 15.80
N SER A 391 3.07 41.03 16.58
CA SER A 391 3.93 41.08 17.74
C SER A 391 3.56 39.91 18.67
N ASN A 392 4.54 39.02 18.94
CA ASN A 392 4.45 37.91 19.89
C ASN A 392 3.79 36.59 19.44
N MET A 393 3.56 36.37 18.14
CA MET A 393 3.19 35.04 17.65
C MET A 393 4.41 34.10 17.62
N LYS A 394 4.52 33.18 18.59
CA LYS A 394 5.57 32.12 18.63
C LYS A 394 5.02 30.78 18.15
N PHE A 395 5.87 30.02 17.45
CA PHE A 395 5.61 28.60 17.22
C PHE A 395 5.87 27.85 18.53
N GLY A 396 4.81 27.31 19.13
CA GLY A 396 4.85 26.42 20.28
C GLY A 396 5.20 24.99 19.86
N GLY A 397 5.76 24.23 20.79
CA GLY A 397 6.24 22.87 20.53
C GLY A 397 6.72 22.16 21.79
N GLU A 398 7.01 22.94 22.83
CA GLU A 398 7.26 22.47 24.18
C GLU A 398 6.35 23.18 25.18
N VAL A 399 6.02 22.48 26.28
CA VAL A 399 5.26 23.06 27.38
C VAL A 399 6.22 23.88 28.25
N GLU A 400 6.14 25.20 28.17
CA GLU A 400 7.04 26.10 28.91
C GLU A 400 6.71 26.08 30.41
N ALA A 401 7.75 25.99 31.25
CA ALA A 401 7.59 26.10 32.70
C ALA A 401 7.56 27.57 33.14
N ILE A 402 6.58 27.93 33.96
CA ILE A 402 6.50 29.23 34.61
C ILE A 402 6.96 29.09 36.06
N THR A 403 8.00 29.83 36.42
CA THR A 403 8.60 29.80 37.77
C THR A 403 8.28 31.04 38.60
N GLY A 404 7.79 32.12 37.97
CA GLY A 404 7.56 33.41 38.62
C GLY A 404 6.33 34.16 38.13
N MET A 405 5.88 35.12 38.95
CA MET A 405 4.64 35.86 38.68
C MET A 405 4.76 36.84 37.50
N GLU A 406 5.94 37.44 37.31
CA GLU A 406 6.21 38.29 36.13
C GLU A 406 6.13 37.49 34.83
N GLN A 407 6.73 36.29 34.81
CA GLN A 407 6.66 35.39 33.66
C GLN A 407 5.21 34.96 33.36
N PHE A 408 4.42 34.71 34.42
CA PHE A 408 2.99 34.42 34.28
C PHE A 408 2.19 35.58 33.69
N GLN A 409 2.38 36.80 34.21
CA GLN A 409 1.69 37.99 33.70
C GLN A 409 2.07 38.26 32.26
N MET A 410 3.36 38.19 31.93
CA MET A 410 3.81 38.32 30.54
C MET A 410 3.12 37.28 29.66
N ALA A 411 3.23 35.98 29.97
CA ALA A 411 2.71 34.90 29.14
C ALA A 411 1.17 34.88 28.98
N THR A 412 0.43 35.42 29.96
CA THR A 412 -1.04 35.54 29.90
C THR A 412 -1.51 36.82 29.23
N SER A 413 -0.71 37.89 29.28
CA SER A 413 -0.98 39.16 28.59
C SER A 413 -0.68 39.13 27.09
N LEU A 414 0.01 38.08 26.60
CA LEU A 414 0.34 37.94 25.18
C LEU A 414 -0.93 37.80 24.30
N PRO A 415 -0.94 38.40 23.09
CA PRO A 415 -1.91 38.10 22.05
C PRO A 415 -1.86 36.62 21.66
N GLY A 416 -3.03 36.00 21.46
CA GLY A 416 -3.16 34.57 21.17
C GLY A 416 -3.83 33.79 22.29
N VAL A 417 -3.66 32.47 22.26
CA VAL A 417 -4.29 31.54 23.21
C VAL A 417 -3.22 30.86 24.04
N SER A 418 -3.33 30.99 25.36
CA SER A 418 -2.44 30.35 26.33
C SER A 418 -3.23 29.33 27.16
N VAL A 419 -2.77 28.08 27.18
CA VAL A 419 -3.33 26.99 27.99
C VAL A 419 -2.37 26.70 29.13
N ILE A 420 -2.80 26.98 30.35
CA ILE A 420 -1.97 26.86 31.55
C ILE A 420 -2.39 25.64 32.35
N HIS A 421 -1.46 24.71 32.53
CA HIS A 421 -1.60 23.53 33.36
C HIS A 421 -0.99 23.79 34.75
N PHE A 422 -1.85 24.04 35.74
CA PHE A 422 -1.45 24.06 37.14
C PHE A 422 -1.36 22.64 37.68
N MET A 423 -0.17 22.27 38.14
CA MET A 423 0.18 20.89 38.46
C MET A 423 1.07 20.81 39.69
N THR A 424 1.21 19.60 40.22
CA THR A 424 2.29 19.25 41.15
C THR A 424 2.76 17.83 40.83
N PRO A 425 4.07 17.55 40.81
CA PRO A 425 4.61 16.24 40.49
C PRO A 425 4.22 15.17 41.52
N LEU A 426 3.79 15.58 42.72
CA LEU A 426 3.30 14.68 43.77
C LEU A 426 1.87 14.18 43.52
N ASN A 427 1.12 14.77 42.58
CA ASN A 427 -0.26 14.40 42.30
C ASN A 427 -0.35 13.39 41.14
N GLN A 428 -0.93 12.22 41.40
CA GLN A 428 -1.00 11.13 40.43
C GLN A 428 -1.85 11.46 39.18
N GLN A 429 -2.88 12.30 39.30
CA GLN A 429 -3.66 12.75 38.14
C GLN A 429 -2.85 13.71 37.26
N CYS A 430 -2.05 14.60 37.85
CA CYS A 430 -1.11 15.46 37.12
C CYS A 430 -0.09 14.63 36.33
N CYS A 431 0.46 13.56 36.91
CA CYS A 431 1.39 12.66 36.21
C CYS A 431 0.73 11.96 35.01
N LYS A 432 -0.56 11.61 35.12
CA LYS A 432 -1.32 10.97 34.03
C LYS A 432 -1.66 11.93 32.89
N ILE A 433 -1.98 13.19 33.19
CA ILE A 433 -2.43 14.15 32.18
C ILE A 433 -1.27 14.89 31.49
N SER A 434 -0.12 15.06 32.17
CA SER A 434 1.04 15.78 31.61
C SER A 434 1.53 15.26 30.24
N PRO A 435 1.67 13.94 30.01
CA PRO A 435 2.05 13.41 28.68
C PRO A 435 1.03 13.76 27.59
N PHE A 436 -0.26 13.81 27.95
CA PHE A 436 -1.31 14.20 27.02
C PHE A 436 -1.24 15.70 26.68
N VAL A 437 -0.90 16.56 27.66
CA VAL A 437 -0.65 17.99 27.39
C VAL A 437 0.52 18.17 26.42
N ASN A 438 1.61 17.40 26.57
CA ASN A 438 2.71 17.43 25.60
C ASN A 438 2.23 17.02 24.19
N THR A 439 1.38 15.99 24.10
CA THR A 439 0.77 15.56 22.84
C THR A 439 -0.09 16.66 22.21
N LEU A 440 -0.87 17.38 23.02
CA LEU A 440 -1.67 18.52 22.57
C LEU A 440 -0.79 19.69 22.12
N CYS A 441 0.33 19.94 22.80
CA CYS A 441 1.31 20.96 22.41
C CYS A 441 1.90 20.68 21.03
N THR A 442 2.31 19.44 20.75
CA THR A 442 2.78 19.03 19.42
C THR A 442 1.67 19.11 18.37
N ARG A 443 0.42 18.80 18.74
CA ARG A 443 -0.73 18.82 17.83
C ARG A 443 -1.19 20.24 17.48
N TYR A 444 -1.07 21.16 18.44
CA TYR A 444 -1.56 22.54 18.35
C TYR A 444 -0.45 23.55 18.65
N PRO A 445 0.58 23.63 17.79
CA PRO A 445 1.76 24.45 18.05
C PRO A 445 1.49 25.96 18.03
N TYR A 446 0.35 26.41 17.51
CA TYR A 446 -0.06 27.82 17.54
C TYR A 446 -0.65 28.25 18.91
N ILE A 447 -0.84 27.31 19.84
CA ILE A 447 -1.33 27.57 21.20
C ILE A 447 -0.13 27.53 22.14
N ASN A 448 -0.02 28.52 23.03
CA ASN A 448 1.03 28.54 24.04
C ASN A 448 0.65 27.60 25.19
N PHE A 449 1.35 26.48 25.34
CA PHE A 449 1.14 25.56 26.46
C PHE A 449 2.14 25.86 27.57
N LEU A 450 1.60 26.13 28.75
CA LEU A 450 2.35 26.55 29.91
C LEU A 450 2.09 25.58 31.06
N LYS A 451 3.09 25.31 31.91
CA LYS A 451 2.92 24.57 33.15
C LYS A 451 3.39 25.40 34.34
N VAL A 452 2.61 25.35 35.42
CA VAL A 452 2.93 26.00 36.69
C VAL A 452 2.94 24.92 37.76
N ASP A 453 4.09 24.68 38.37
CA ASP A 453 4.16 23.86 39.58
C ASP A 453 3.70 24.70 40.78
N ILE A 454 2.57 24.33 41.38
CA ILE A 454 2.00 25.09 42.50
C ILE A 454 2.88 25.01 43.77
N SER A 455 3.77 24.03 43.87
CA SER A 455 4.70 23.87 44.99
C SER A 455 5.94 24.76 44.85
N GLU A 456 6.42 24.97 43.61
CA GLU A 456 7.55 25.86 43.32
C GLU A 456 7.11 27.33 43.17
N SER A 457 5.89 27.58 42.67
CA SER A 457 5.37 28.91 42.38
C SER A 457 4.04 29.21 43.12
N PRO A 458 4.01 29.17 44.47
CA PRO A 458 2.78 29.33 45.24
C PRO A 458 2.16 30.74 45.12
N ALA A 459 2.95 31.76 44.78
CA ALA A 459 2.45 33.11 44.53
C ALA A 459 1.49 33.16 43.33
N VAL A 460 1.83 32.47 42.24
CA VAL A 460 1.01 32.37 41.02
C VAL A 460 -0.27 31.60 41.32
N ALA A 461 -0.16 30.47 42.02
CA ALA A 461 -1.31 29.65 42.41
C ALA A 461 -2.30 30.44 43.30
N ARG A 462 -1.81 31.24 44.24
CA ARG A 462 -2.65 32.12 45.08
C ARG A 462 -3.32 33.22 44.29
N ALA A 463 -2.58 33.92 43.42
CA ALA A 463 -3.13 34.98 42.57
C ALA A 463 -4.26 34.44 41.67
N GLU A 464 -4.09 33.21 41.18
CA GLU A 464 -5.06 32.52 40.34
C GLU A 464 -6.08 31.68 41.13
N ASN A 465 -6.14 31.76 42.47
CA ASN A 465 -7.09 30.99 43.29
C ASN A 465 -7.09 29.47 43.02
N VAL A 466 -5.95 28.88 42.65
CA VAL A 466 -5.84 27.44 42.36
C VAL A 466 -5.63 26.68 43.66
N ARG A 467 -6.65 25.91 44.07
CA ARG A 467 -6.64 25.06 45.29
C ARG A 467 -6.55 23.57 45.00
N THR A 468 -6.98 23.17 43.81
CA THR A 468 -7.05 21.77 43.37
C THR A 468 -6.23 21.60 42.11
N VAL A 469 -5.53 20.48 41.96
CA VAL A 469 -4.74 20.15 40.76
C VAL A 469 -5.04 18.72 40.29
N PRO A 470 -5.03 18.44 38.98
CA PRO A 470 -4.67 19.35 37.88
C PRO A 470 -5.78 20.37 37.59
N THR A 471 -5.42 21.64 37.45
CA THR A 471 -6.34 22.69 37.00
C THR A 471 -5.81 23.31 35.72
N PHE A 472 -6.68 23.52 34.75
CA PHE A 472 -6.36 24.14 33.48
C PHE A 472 -7.09 25.46 33.34
N LYS A 473 -6.37 26.47 32.86
CA LYS A 473 -6.95 27.77 32.51
C LYS A 473 -6.56 28.16 31.10
N ILE A 474 -7.53 28.65 30.34
CA ILE A 474 -7.31 29.14 28.97
C ILE A 474 -7.48 30.65 28.97
N TYR A 475 -6.46 31.35 28.48
CA TYR A 475 -6.46 32.78 28.25
C TYR A 475 -6.49 33.04 26.76
N LYS A 476 -7.28 34.03 26.32
CA LYS A 476 -7.31 34.54 24.95
C LYS A 476 -7.13 36.05 25.00
N ASN A 477 -6.05 36.56 24.42
CA ASN A 477 -5.71 37.98 24.37
C ASN A 477 -5.80 38.67 25.75
N GLY A 478 -5.09 38.16 26.76
CA GLY A 478 -5.11 38.73 28.11
C GLY A 478 -6.31 38.34 28.98
N THR A 479 -7.39 37.81 28.40
CA THR A 479 -8.62 37.52 29.14
C THR A 479 -8.78 36.02 29.38
N ARG A 480 -9.06 35.62 30.64
CA ARG A 480 -9.37 34.22 30.96
C ARG A 480 -10.74 33.84 30.40
N VAL A 481 -10.76 32.89 29.46
CA VAL A 481 -11.98 32.43 28.78
C VAL A 481 -12.50 31.09 29.28
N LYS A 482 -11.66 30.28 29.93
CA LYS A 482 -12.06 28.97 30.46
C LYS A 482 -11.25 28.56 31.68
N GLU A 483 -11.91 27.88 32.61
CA GLU A 483 -11.30 27.18 33.74
C GLU A 483 -11.85 25.76 33.82
N MET A 484 -10.97 24.79 34.11
CA MET A 484 -11.30 23.38 34.20
C MET A 484 -10.53 22.76 35.38
N ILE A 485 -11.26 22.21 36.35
CA ILE A 485 -10.69 21.55 37.52
C ILE A 485 -10.81 20.05 37.31
N CYS A 486 -9.68 19.34 37.37
CA CYS A 486 -9.57 17.90 37.14
C CYS A 486 -10.30 17.41 35.86
N PRO A 487 -10.06 18.01 34.67
CA PRO A 487 -10.78 17.63 33.46
C PRO A 487 -10.44 16.21 32.99
N SER A 488 -11.37 15.58 32.29
CA SER A 488 -11.07 14.41 31.45
C SER A 488 -10.22 14.83 30.24
N LEU A 489 -9.48 13.89 29.66
CA LEU A 489 -8.66 14.15 28.46
C LEU A 489 -9.50 14.68 27.29
N GLN A 490 -10.71 14.15 27.11
CA GLN A 490 -11.64 14.56 26.06
C GLN A 490 -12.12 16.01 26.24
N LEU A 491 -12.46 16.41 27.48
CA LEU A 491 -12.90 17.77 27.76
C LEU A 491 -11.77 18.79 27.55
N LEU A 492 -10.55 18.41 27.94
CA LEU A 492 -9.36 19.23 27.73
C LEU A 492 -9.12 19.44 26.23
N GLU A 493 -9.07 18.37 25.43
CA GLU A 493 -8.84 18.46 23.99
C GLU A 493 -9.94 19.26 23.27
N TYR A 494 -11.21 19.02 23.62
CA TYR A 494 -12.32 19.80 23.08
C TYR A 494 -12.16 21.30 23.37
N SER A 495 -11.82 21.65 24.61
CA SER A 495 -11.67 23.06 25.00
C SER A 495 -10.48 23.72 24.32
N VAL A 496 -9.33 23.04 24.25
CA VAL A 496 -8.15 23.51 23.51
C VAL A 496 -8.49 23.77 22.05
N ARG A 497 -9.18 22.83 21.39
CA ARG A 497 -9.61 22.99 20.00
C ARG A 497 -10.64 24.11 19.82
N HIS A 498 -11.59 24.25 20.73
CA HIS A 498 -12.66 25.24 20.61
C HIS A 498 -12.15 26.67 20.78
N TYR A 499 -11.28 26.90 21.76
CA TYR A 499 -10.75 28.24 22.06
C TYR A 499 -9.51 28.60 21.25
N GLY A 500 -8.81 27.60 20.71
CA GLY A 500 -7.59 27.74 19.89
C GLY A 500 -7.79 28.30 18.48
N ILE A 501 -9.03 28.34 17.98
CA ILE A 501 -9.36 28.86 16.63
C ILE A 501 -9.46 30.40 16.64
#